data_AF-A0A0M0J3F9-F1
#
_entry.id   AF-A0A0M0J3F9-F1
#
_cell.length_a   1.000
_cell.length_b   1.000
_cell.length_c   1.000
_cell.angle_alpha   90.00
_cell.angle_beta   90.00
_cell.angle_gamma   90.00
#
_symmetry.space_group_name_H-M   'P 1'
#
loop_
_entity.id
_entity.type
_entity.pdbx_description
1 polymer ?
#
loop_
_entity_poly.entity_id
_entity_poly.type
_entity_poly.pdbx_seq_one_letter_code
_entity_poly.pdbx_strand_id
1 'polypeptide(L)'
;MAEAPATSSAHRLGSGVFAEQARASAPEADRPPLDDDDEELPAAPMAAPPSSQQGSYQYTPEPQPQVHLSVVCDGCEGPVVGHRFQCLTRSHFDLCEACMWSAEGAKWRVGHRFMKMSFVGA
;
A
#
# COMPACT_ATOMS: atom_id res chain seq x y z
N MET A 1 -27.67 15.17 64.78
CA MET A 1 -28.87 14.63 64.10
C MET A 1 -28.57 14.72 62.61
N ALA A 2 -28.37 13.69 61.79
CA ALA A 2 -28.36 12.24 61.94
C ALA A 2 -27.43 11.66 60.85
N GLU A 3 -26.84 10.50 61.13
CA GLU A 3 -26.04 9.66 60.23
C GLU A 3 -26.89 8.89 59.20
N ALA A 4 -26.26 8.58 58.04
CA ALA A 4 -26.35 7.36 57.20
C ALA A 4 -27.73 6.93 56.60
N PRO A 5 -27.82 6.06 55.54
CA PRO A 5 -26.80 5.11 55.07
C PRO A 5 -26.56 5.01 53.54
N ALA A 6 -25.42 4.41 53.21
CA ALA A 6 -25.18 3.73 51.94
C ALA A 6 -26.01 2.44 51.85
N THR A 7 -26.43 2.03 50.64
CA THR A 7 -26.41 0.63 50.13
C THR A 7 -27.22 0.51 48.84
N SER A 8 -26.85 -0.53 48.07
CA SER A 8 -27.69 -1.27 47.11
C SER A 8 -27.63 -0.77 45.66
N SER A 9 -26.78 -1.35 44.81
CA SER A 9 -26.95 -2.65 44.13
C SER A 9 -27.71 -2.50 42.80
N ALA A 10 -26.97 -2.65 41.70
CA ALA A 10 -27.41 -3.42 40.54
C ALA A 10 -26.24 -3.59 39.56
N HIS A 11 -25.52 -4.71 39.69
CA HIS A 11 -24.80 -5.28 38.55
C HIS A 11 -25.82 -5.68 37.49
N ARG A 12 -25.84 -4.98 36.34
CA ARG A 12 -26.48 -5.51 35.14
C ARG A 12 -25.44 -6.19 34.27
N LEU A 13 -25.40 -7.51 34.41
CA LEU A 13 -24.85 -8.43 33.42
C LEU A 13 -25.55 -8.18 32.08
N GLY A 14 -24.75 -8.02 31.03
CA GLY A 14 -25.23 -7.80 29.67
C GLY A 14 -24.21 -8.35 28.67
N SER A 15 -23.97 -9.66 28.73
CA SER A 15 -23.28 -10.42 27.69
C SER A 15 -24.10 -10.34 26.40
N GLY A 16 -23.81 -9.33 25.58
CA GLY A 16 -24.30 -9.20 24.21
C GLY A 16 -23.41 -9.99 23.27
N VAL A 17 -23.83 -11.23 23.02
CA VAL A 17 -23.33 -12.17 22.02
C VAL A 17 -23.07 -11.51 20.66
N PHE A 18 -21.85 -11.69 20.16
CA PHE A 18 -21.47 -11.49 18.76
C PHE A 18 -22.33 -12.42 17.89
N ALA A 19 -23.19 -11.85 17.05
CA ALA A 19 -23.91 -12.59 16.03
C ALA A 19 -23.92 -11.77 14.74
N GLU A 20 -22.91 -11.97 13.89
CA GLU A 20 -23.00 -11.69 12.46
C GLU A 20 -21.96 -12.56 11.74
N GLN A 21 -22.24 -13.87 11.65
CA GLN A 21 -21.45 -14.79 10.83
C GLN A 21 -22.28 -15.19 9.62
N ALA A 22 -22.05 -14.51 8.50
CA ALA A 22 -22.56 -14.89 7.19
C ALA A 22 -21.39 -14.95 6.20
N ARG A 23 -20.98 -16.18 5.84
CA ARG A 23 -21.01 -16.66 4.45
C ARG A 23 -20.50 -18.10 4.37
N ALA A 24 -21.38 -18.96 3.90
CA ALA A 24 -21.08 -20.27 3.39
C ALA A 24 -20.20 -20.17 2.13
N SER A 25 -19.31 -21.14 1.95
CA SER A 25 -19.22 -22.03 0.77
C SER A 25 -17.87 -22.75 0.76
N ALA A 26 -17.90 -24.06 1.01
CA ALA A 26 -16.87 -25.00 0.53
C ALA A 26 -17.11 -25.29 -0.96
N PRO A 27 -16.07 -25.62 -1.72
CA PRO A 27 -16.03 -26.97 -2.32
C PRO A 27 -14.60 -27.57 -2.31
N GLU A 28 -14.45 -28.79 -1.80
CA GLU A 28 -14.31 -30.05 -2.55
C GLU A 28 -12.84 -30.42 -2.80
N ALA A 29 -12.38 -31.35 -1.99
CA ALA A 29 -11.27 -32.22 -2.31
C ALA A 29 -11.80 -33.34 -3.23
N ASP A 30 -11.33 -33.40 -4.47
CA ASP A 30 -11.12 -34.66 -5.18
C ASP A 30 -10.28 -34.44 -6.46
N ARG A 31 -9.37 -35.40 -6.71
CA ARG A 31 -8.61 -35.70 -7.94
C ARG A 31 -7.21 -35.08 -8.09
N PRO A 32 -6.32 -35.76 -8.82
CA PRO A 32 -5.80 -37.12 -8.64
C PRO A 32 -4.23 -37.08 -8.61
N PRO A 33 -3.49 -38.20 -8.46
CA PRO A 33 -2.06 -38.18 -8.19
C PRO A 33 -1.23 -37.80 -9.42
N LEU A 34 0.01 -37.39 -9.14
CA LEU A 34 1.06 -37.06 -10.09
C LEU A 34 1.24 -38.16 -11.13
N ASP A 35 0.88 -37.86 -12.37
CA ASP A 35 1.34 -38.61 -13.54
C ASP A 35 2.79 -38.18 -13.83
N ASP A 36 3.74 -39.01 -13.39
CA ASP A 36 5.08 -39.11 -13.98
C ASP A 36 4.92 -39.67 -15.40
N ASP A 37 4.88 -38.78 -16.41
CA ASP A 37 5.16 -39.14 -17.80
C ASP A 37 6.02 -38.00 -18.38
N ASP A 38 7.32 -38.24 -18.26
CA ASP A 38 8.36 -38.10 -19.28
C ASP A 38 8.13 -37.15 -20.48
N GLU A 39 9.26 -36.60 -20.91
CA GLU A 39 9.52 -36.22 -22.29
C GLU A 39 9.36 -34.73 -22.65
N GLU A 40 10.50 -34.06 -22.44
CA GLU A 40 11.16 -33.23 -23.44
C GLU A 40 10.63 -31.80 -23.62
N LEU A 41 11.35 -30.87 -22.98
CA LEU A 41 11.52 -29.50 -23.44
C LEU A 41 11.90 -29.52 -24.93
N PRO A 42 11.02 -29.18 -25.88
CA PRO A 42 11.47 -29.02 -27.24
C PRO A 42 12.14 -27.65 -27.32
N ALA A 43 13.43 -27.66 -27.64
CA ALA A 43 14.15 -26.48 -28.07
C ALA A 43 13.32 -25.73 -29.12
N ALA A 44 13.13 -24.43 -28.89
CA ALA A 44 12.38 -23.55 -29.76
C ALA A 44 12.72 -23.78 -31.25
N PRO A 45 11.75 -24.15 -32.12
CA PRO A 45 11.80 -23.68 -33.49
C PRO A 45 11.29 -22.24 -33.43
N MET A 46 12.12 -21.32 -33.89
CA MET A 46 11.75 -19.93 -34.11
C MET A 46 10.54 -19.90 -35.04
N ALA A 47 9.33 -19.86 -34.46
CA ALA A 47 8.12 -19.67 -35.23
C ALA A 47 8.07 -18.19 -35.60
N ALA A 48 8.19 -17.93 -36.90
CA ALA A 48 8.00 -16.62 -37.49
C ALA A 48 6.70 -15.96 -36.95
N PRO A 49 6.69 -14.64 -36.72
CA PRO A 49 5.51 -13.98 -36.18
C PRO A 49 4.31 -14.19 -37.13
N PRO A 50 3.10 -14.42 -36.61
CA PRO A 50 1.90 -14.43 -37.44
C PRO A 50 1.72 -13.01 -38.01
N SER A 51 2.13 -12.88 -39.27
CA SER A 51 1.82 -11.70 -40.08
C SER A 51 0.30 -11.60 -40.21
N SER A 52 -0.22 -10.39 -40.07
CA SER A 52 -1.59 -9.98 -40.42
C SER A 52 -2.67 -9.97 -39.33
N GLN A 53 -2.39 -9.43 -38.13
CA GLN A 53 -3.40 -8.60 -37.44
C GLN A 53 -2.71 -7.42 -36.75
N GLN A 54 -2.89 -6.26 -37.35
CA GLN A 54 -2.29 -4.97 -36.98
C GLN A 54 -2.80 -4.52 -35.61
N GLY A 55 -2.20 -5.01 -34.54
CA GLY A 55 -2.23 -4.37 -33.22
C GLY A 55 -0.92 -3.67 -33.00
N SER A 56 -0.87 -2.35 -33.11
CA SER A 56 0.27 -1.57 -32.64
C SER A 56 0.20 -1.53 -31.11
N TYR A 57 0.66 -2.59 -30.44
CA TYR A 57 0.87 -2.53 -29.00
C TYR A 57 2.07 -1.62 -28.78
N GLN A 58 1.78 -0.33 -28.66
CA GLN A 58 2.77 0.64 -28.24
C GLN A 58 3.16 0.29 -26.81
N TYR A 59 4.36 -0.27 -26.65
CA TYR A 59 5.00 -0.35 -25.35
C TYR A 59 5.43 1.07 -24.97
N THR A 60 4.53 1.80 -24.33
CA THR A 60 4.92 2.96 -23.52
C THR A 60 5.49 2.40 -22.22
N PRO A 61 6.82 2.47 -21.99
CA PRO A 61 7.34 2.18 -20.67
C PRO A 61 6.67 3.16 -19.70
N GLU A 62 5.90 2.63 -18.76
CA GLU A 62 5.29 3.45 -17.71
C GLU A 62 6.44 4.14 -16.95
N PRO A 63 6.41 5.48 -16.81
CA PRO A 63 7.48 6.19 -16.16
C PRO A 63 7.61 5.67 -14.73
N GLN A 64 8.71 4.95 -14.47
CA GLN A 64 8.97 4.39 -13.16
C GLN A 64 9.09 5.56 -12.17
N PRO A 65 8.35 5.52 -11.05
CA PRO A 65 8.36 6.62 -10.11
C PRO A 65 9.76 6.74 -9.52
N GLN A 66 10.33 7.94 -9.62
CA GLN A 66 11.72 8.16 -9.31
C GLN A 66 11.94 8.12 -7.78
N VAL A 67 12.82 7.24 -7.30
CA VAL A 67 13.02 7.02 -5.87
C VAL A 67 14.33 7.64 -5.39
N HIS A 68 14.25 8.49 -4.36
CA HIS A 68 15.38 9.05 -3.65
C HIS A 68 15.80 8.11 -2.50
N LEU A 69 16.60 7.08 -2.82
CA LEU A 69 16.99 6.01 -1.87
C LEU A 69 17.76 6.50 -0.62
N SER A 70 18.43 7.64 -0.70
CA SER A 70 19.24 8.19 0.41
C SER A 70 18.47 9.18 1.29
N VAL A 71 17.17 9.40 1.03
CA VAL A 71 16.34 10.34 1.78
C VAL A 71 15.06 9.67 2.23
N VAL A 72 14.77 9.78 3.52
CA VAL A 72 13.56 9.26 4.16
C VAL A 72 12.54 10.38 4.30
N CYS A 73 11.28 10.08 4.04
CA CYS A 73 10.17 10.97 4.28
C CYS A 73 9.80 10.96 5.77
N ASP A 74 9.85 12.10 6.46
CA ASP A 74 9.44 12.21 7.87
C ASP A 74 7.93 12.03 8.10
N GLY A 75 7.13 12.07 7.03
CA GLY A 75 5.67 11.93 7.10
C GLY A 75 5.19 10.47 7.11
N CYS A 76 5.84 9.60 6.33
CA CYS A 76 5.49 8.19 6.20
C CYS A 76 6.62 7.23 6.57
N GLU A 77 7.77 7.75 6.98
CA GLU A 77 8.99 7.00 7.34
C GLU A 77 9.52 6.08 6.23
N GLY A 78 9.06 6.29 4.99
CA GLY A 78 9.44 5.52 3.81
C GLY A 78 10.39 6.28 2.88
N PRO A 79 10.85 5.63 1.79
CA PRO A 79 11.67 6.29 0.79
C PRO A 79 10.90 7.42 0.11
N VAL A 80 11.59 8.50 -0.23
CA VAL A 80 10.97 9.59 -0.97
C VAL A 80 10.79 9.18 -2.44
N VAL A 81 9.53 9.06 -2.85
CA VAL A 81 9.13 8.73 -4.22
C VAL A 81 8.58 9.97 -4.91
N GLY A 82 8.99 10.19 -6.17
CA GLY A 82 8.64 11.37 -6.96
C GLY A 82 9.46 12.58 -6.53
N HIS A 83 8.80 13.70 -6.26
CA HIS A 83 9.48 14.90 -5.79
C HIS A 83 9.81 14.84 -4.29
N ARG A 84 11.04 15.24 -3.95
CA ARG A 84 11.44 15.53 -2.56
C ARG A 84 11.07 16.95 -2.19
N PHE A 85 10.47 17.13 -1.02
CA PHE A 85 10.15 18.43 -0.45
C PHE A 85 10.91 18.65 0.85
N GLN A 86 11.95 19.48 0.79
CA GLN A 86 12.73 19.84 1.98
C GLN A 86 12.11 21.06 2.68
N CYS A 87 11.90 20.99 3.98
CA CYS A 87 11.44 22.11 4.79
C CYS A 87 12.55 23.18 4.90
N LEU A 88 12.19 24.43 4.64
CA LEU A 88 13.05 25.59 4.81
C LEU A 88 12.93 26.21 6.21
N THR A 89 11.92 25.81 6.99
CA THR A 89 11.69 26.30 8.35
C THR A 89 12.30 25.37 9.40
N ARG A 90 12.29 24.06 9.17
CA ARG A 90 12.89 23.04 10.06
C ARG A 90 14.07 22.37 9.35
N SER A 91 15.19 22.25 10.04
CA SER A 91 16.35 21.49 9.57
C SER A 91 16.03 20.00 9.51
N HIS A 92 16.56 19.30 8.50
CA HIS A 92 16.41 17.85 8.33
C HIS A 92 14.96 17.35 8.33
N PHE A 93 14.04 18.12 7.72
CA PHE A 93 12.67 17.68 7.54
C PHE A 93 12.33 17.58 6.06
N ASP A 94 12.03 16.38 5.60
CA ASP A 94 11.83 15.99 4.21
C ASP A 94 10.51 15.25 4.05
N LEU A 95 9.73 15.62 3.02
CA LEU A 95 8.48 14.95 2.68
C LEU A 95 8.53 14.43 1.24
N CYS A 96 7.93 13.28 1.00
CA CYS A 96 7.64 12.79 -0.35
C CYS A 96 6.44 13.51 -0.95
N GLU A 97 6.27 13.37 -2.26
CA GLU A 97 5.16 14.02 -2.98
C GLU A 97 3.78 13.59 -2.47
N ALA A 98 3.62 12.31 -2.12
CA ALA A 98 2.38 11.82 -1.54
C ALA A 98 2.07 12.48 -0.18
N CYS A 99 3.05 12.55 0.73
CA CYS A 99 2.86 13.20 2.03
C CYS A 99 2.72 14.72 1.93
N MET A 100 3.22 15.34 0.86
CA MET A 100 3.01 16.78 0.62
C MET A 100 1.55 17.08 0.27
N TRP A 101 0.89 16.20 -0.49
CA TRP A 101 -0.47 16.41 -1.00
C TRP A 101 -1.57 15.58 -0.34
N SER A 102 -1.25 14.71 0.61
CA SER A 102 -2.25 13.98 1.38
C SER A 102 -2.98 14.87 2.39
N ALA A 103 -4.15 14.40 2.84
CA ALA A 103 -4.92 15.08 3.87
C ALA A 103 -4.14 15.15 5.20
N GLU A 104 -3.45 14.06 5.56
CA GLU A 104 -2.58 13.98 6.73
C GLU A 104 -1.38 14.91 6.59
N GLY A 105 -0.94 15.15 5.35
CA GLY A 105 0.12 16.08 4.98
C GLY A 105 -0.20 17.55 5.21
N ALA A 106 -1.49 17.91 5.23
CA ALA A 106 -1.91 19.30 5.34
C ALA A 106 -1.39 19.99 6.60
N LYS A 107 -1.27 19.25 7.72
CA LYS A 107 -0.72 19.76 8.99
C LYS A 107 0.72 20.23 8.86
N TRP A 108 1.49 19.64 7.94
CA TRP A 108 2.88 20.01 7.74
C TRP A 108 3.04 21.28 6.91
N ARG A 109 2.05 21.65 6.09
CA ARG A 109 2.14 22.82 5.20
C ARG A 109 1.80 24.14 5.89
N VAL A 110 1.07 24.10 7.00
CA VAL A 110 0.70 25.30 7.75
C VAL A 110 1.92 25.78 8.54
N GLY A 111 2.37 27.00 8.31
CA GLY A 111 3.51 27.60 9.03
C GLY A 111 4.90 27.12 8.60
N HIS A 112 5.00 26.15 7.68
CA HIS A 112 6.26 25.69 7.11
C HIS A 112 6.35 26.05 5.63
N ARG A 113 7.55 26.36 5.17
CA ARG A 113 7.85 26.52 3.73
C ARG A 113 8.65 25.33 3.24
N PHE A 114 8.37 24.86 2.03
CA PHE A 114 9.06 23.73 1.44
C PHE A 114 9.68 24.12 0.10
N MET A 115 10.88 23.62 -0.16
CA MET A 115 11.52 23.67 -1.47
C MET A 115 11.30 22.33 -2.18
N LYS A 116 10.76 22.41 -3.40
CA LYS A 116 10.59 21.26 -4.28
C LYS A 116 11.91 20.94 -4.97
N MET A 117 12.39 19.72 -4.81
CA MET A 117 13.56 19.20 -5.48
C MET A 117 13.11 18.16 -6.51
N SER A 118 13.40 18.42 -7.78
CA SER A 118 13.29 17.41 -8.82
C SER A 118 14.48 16.47 -8.73
N PHE A 119 14.28 15.20 -9.10
CA PHE A 119 15.41 14.31 -9.27
C PHE A 119 16.27 14.79 -10.43
N VAL A 120 17.54 15.06 -10.15
CA VAL A 120 18.54 15.30 -11.18
C VAL A 120 19.12 13.94 -11.50
N GLY A 121 18.63 13.32 -12.59
CA GLY A 121 19.22 12.09 -13.10
C GLY A 121 20.64 12.36 -13.57
N ALA A 122 21.57 11.52 -13.11
CA ALA A 122 22.91 11.42 -13.66
C ALA A 122 22.88 10.59 -14.95
#